data_AF-A0A976SJ27-F1
#
_entry.id   AF-A0A976SJ27-F1
#
_cell.length_a   1.000
_cell.length_b   1.000
_cell.length_c   1.000
_cell.angle_alpha   90.00
_cell.angle_beta   90.00
_cell.angle_gamma   90.00
#
_symmetry.space_group_name_H-M   'P 1'
#
loop_
_entity.id
_entity.type
_entity.pdbx_description
1 polymer ?
#
loop_
_entity_poly.entity_id
_entity_poly.type
_entity_poly.pdbx_seq_one_letter_code
_entity_poly.pdbx_strand_id
1 'polypeptide(L)'
;MSCREYQTVSKELAGEKKVVTTLARKDDENYKKTLALLKPYLTSAAYHKTLEYAKDKLKVEFVFELVLLVLGPLFYLNKTSTLFYLFLRVGFSGLVRLPFFYARRFCLTKKHGLKTKTKFAFLKQNFGSYLLHVLHYTLFVSGLTYLSKLPKEHFHLNVVLFLVALALLYVWLAPFYLSLFYKTHHLNDPELKKEVDLMGKKLGVSHKNVKVLSSDEVTDMVSFTWGFGKSKWVYLNDSYVNLGKPSALSLVAHAFGHFKHHHFVKVFVLKVLKLVLFVFAFQHFKGHNNLFKSFGTHSVSALVVRLETFAVVALLYKLFFYVLKNVYCHFAEFEADRHAVKLGHGDELVNFWATVYREKKWFFNVDPLYGPLFNERPSLFERVYAVYDATVPAKPAS
;
A
#
# COMPACT_ATOMS: atom_id res chain seq x y z
N MET A 1 2.38 -16.06 -10.26
CA MET A 1 1.05 -15.42 -10.21
C MET A 1 0.98 -14.16 -11.08
N SER A 2 2.01 -13.31 -11.14
CA SER A 2 2.09 -12.23 -12.13
C SER A 2 1.98 -12.70 -13.59
N CYS A 3 2.36 -13.95 -13.89
CA CYS A 3 2.11 -14.57 -15.20
C CYS A 3 0.62 -14.77 -15.52
N ARG A 4 -0.23 -15.05 -14.51
CA ARG A 4 -1.69 -15.18 -14.70
C ARG A 4 -2.32 -13.82 -15.01
N GLU A 5 -1.91 -12.79 -14.28
CA GLU A 5 -2.34 -11.41 -14.56
C GLU A 5 -1.87 -10.98 -15.96
N TYR A 6 -0.62 -11.28 -16.32
CA TYR A 6 -0.10 -11.02 -17.66
C TYR A 6 -0.88 -11.73 -18.77
N GLN A 7 -1.28 -12.99 -18.55
CA GLN A 7 -2.14 -13.73 -19.47
C GLN A 7 -3.52 -13.08 -19.58
N THR A 8 -4.11 -12.65 -18.47
CA THR A 8 -5.42 -11.96 -18.44
C THR A 8 -5.36 -10.67 -19.26
N VAL A 9 -4.37 -9.81 -19.00
CA VAL A 9 -4.13 -8.58 -19.77
C VAL A 9 -3.86 -8.88 -21.25
N SER A 10 -3.09 -9.93 -21.55
CA SER A 10 -2.76 -10.30 -22.94
C SER A 10 -3.98 -10.80 -23.72
N LYS A 11 -4.88 -11.56 -23.08
CA LYS A 11 -6.13 -12.02 -23.67
C LYS A 11 -7.07 -10.86 -23.98
N GLU A 12 -7.21 -9.91 -23.06
CA GLU A 12 -8.03 -8.71 -23.29
C GLU A 12 -7.47 -7.83 -24.41
N LEU A 13 -6.14 -7.70 -24.51
CA LEU A 13 -5.50 -7.02 -25.64
C LEU A 13 -5.79 -7.70 -26.99
N ALA A 14 -5.90 -9.03 -26.99
CA ALA A 14 -6.26 -9.81 -28.16
C ALA A 14 -7.77 -9.80 -28.49
N GLY A 15 -8.59 -9.14 -27.67
CA GLY A 15 -10.03 -8.99 -27.90
C GLY A 15 -10.93 -9.88 -27.05
N GLU A 16 -10.39 -10.74 -26.19
CA GLU A 16 -11.17 -11.55 -25.25
C GLU A 16 -11.65 -10.68 -24.06
N LYS A 17 -12.70 -9.90 -24.28
CA LYS A 17 -13.26 -8.97 -23.28
C LYS A 17 -14.24 -9.68 -22.35
N LYS A 18 -13.72 -10.41 -21.35
CA LYS A 18 -14.52 -11.05 -20.31
C LYS A 18 -14.23 -10.41 -18.96
N VAL A 19 -15.22 -9.72 -18.37
CA VAL A 19 -15.11 -9.28 -16.97
C VAL A 19 -15.06 -10.52 -16.08
N VAL A 20 -14.03 -10.59 -15.25
CA VAL A 20 -13.75 -11.64 -14.28
C VAL A 20 -13.92 -11.02 -12.90
N THR A 21 -15.02 -11.37 -12.23
CA THR A 21 -15.26 -10.98 -10.83
C THR A 21 -15.78 -12.20 -10.07
N THR A 22 -15.49 -12.24 -8.78
CA THR A 22 -16.01 -13.26 -7.85
C THR A 22 -17.09 -12.73 -6.93
N LEU A 23 -17.35 -11.41 -6.93
CA LEU A 23 -18.28 -10.79 -5.99
C LEU A 23 -19.74 -10.90 -6.39
N ALA A 24 -20.05 -11.15 -7.66
CA ALA A 24 -21.41 -11.07 -8.15
C ALA A 24 -21.69 -12.10 -9.24
N ARG A 25 -22.90 -12.66 -9.22
CA ARG A 25 -23.40 -13.49 -10.31
C ARG A 25 -23.78 -12.60 -11.49
N LYS A 26 -23.71 -13.12 -12.72
CA LYS A 26 -23.94 -12.32 -13.94
C LYS A 26 -25.40 -11.90 -14.13
N ASP A 27 -26.32 -12.60 -13.50
CA ASP A 27 -27.76 -12.36 -13.54
C ASP A 27 -28.23 -11.26 -12.58
N ASP A 28 -27.40 -10.92 -11.58
CA ASP A 28 -27.62 -9.85 -10.60
C ASP A 28 -27.83 -8.47 -11.27
N GLU A 29 -28.81 -7.70 -10.79
CA GLU A 29 -29.13 -6.38 -11.37
C GLU A 29 -28.03 -5.34 -11.14
N ASN A 30 -27.42 -5.32 -9.95
CA ASN A 30 -26.29 -4.45 -9.66
C ASN A 30 -25.10 -4.83 -10.53
N TYR A 31 -24.86 -6.12 -10.80
CA TYR A 31 -23.84 -6.56 -11.75
C TYR A 31 -24.10 -5.97 -13.15
N LYS A 32 -25.33 -6.08 -13.66
CA LYS A 32 -25.72 -5.54 -14.96
C LYS A 32 -25.57 -4.02 -15.00
N LYS A 33 -25.99 -3.32 -13.94
CA LYS A 33 -25.85 -1.87 -13.78
C LYS A 33 -24.39 -1.43 -13.79
N THR A 34 -23.53 -2.09 -13.01
CA THR A 34 -22.08 -1.84 -12.99
C THR A 34 -21.46 -2.08 -14.36
N LEU A 35 -21.79 -3.19 -15.02
CA LEU A 35 -21.28 -3.50 -16.35
C LEU A 35 -21.72 -2.46 -17.37
N ALA A 36 -22.99 -2.04 -17.36
CA ALA A 36 -23.52 -1.02 -18.25
C ALA A 36 -22.79 0.32 -18.09
N LEU A 37 -22.49 0.73 -16.86
CA LEU A 37 -21.71 1.94 -16.59
C LEU A 37 -20.29 1.87 -17.15
N LEU A 38 -19.60 0.74 -16.93
CA LEU A 38 -18.18 0.60 -17.27
C LEU A 38 -17.94 0.22 -18.74
N LYS A 39 -18.93 -0.40 -19.40
CA LYS A 39 -18.84 -0.89 -20.78
C LYS A 39 -18.35 0.17 -21.78
N PRO A 40 -18.84 1.42 -21.80
CA PRO A 40 -18.36 2.44 -22.73
C PRO A 40 -16.85 2.65 -22.64
N TYR A 41 -16.29 2.62 -21.42
CA TYR A 41 -14.86 2.73 -21.24
C TYR A 41 -14.12 1.45 -21.62
N LEU A 42 -14.60 0.26 -21.20
CA LEU A 42 -14.00 -1.05 -21.56
C LEU A 42 -13.93 -1.31 -23.07
N THR A 43 -14.82 -0.68 -23.85
CA THR A 43 -14.80 -0.76 -25.31
C THR A 43 -14.02 0.35 -25.99
N SER A 44 -13.54 1.35 -25.25
CA SER A 44 -12.86 2.51 -25.81
C SER A 44 -11.39 2.26 -26.18
N ALA A 45 -10.87 3.07 -27.11
CA ALA A 45 -9.44 3.12 -27.42
C ALA A 45 -8.60 3.55 -26.20
N ALA A 46 -9.18 4.31 -25.26
CA ALA A 46 -8.51 4.70 -24.03
C ALA A 46 -8.24 3.50 -23.11
N TYR A 47 -9.16 2.52 -23.06
CA TYR A 47 -8.92 1.29 -22.30
C TYR A 47 -7.88 0.40 -22.96
N HIS A 48 -7.79 0.36 -24.29
CA HIS A 48 -6.69 -0.34 -24.97
C HIS A 48 -5.32 0.18 -24.50
N LYS A 49 -5.17 1.51 -24.40
CA LYS A 49 -3.95 2.13 -23.82
C LYS A 49 -3.73 1.78 -22.35
N THR A 50 -4.78 1.53 -21.58
CA THR A 50 -4.67 1.02 -20.19
C THR A 50 -4.12 -0.39 -20.15
N LEU A 51 -4.57 -1.26 -21.05
CA LEU A 51 -4.07 -2.63 -21.17
C LEU A 51 -2.60 -2.67 -21.61
N GLU A 52 -2.20 -1.84 -22.57
CA GLU A 52 -0.80 -1.70 -22.99
C GLU A 52 0.09 -1.27 -21.81
N TYR A 53 -0.37 -0.30 -21.02
CA TYR A 53 0.35 0.15 -19.83
C TYR A 53 0.47 -0.95 -18.78
N ALA A 54 -0.63 -1.67 -18.50
CA ALA A 54 -0.62 -2.79 -17.56
C ALA A 54 0.35 -3.89 -17.99
N LYS A 55 0.36 -4.25 -19.29
CA LYS A 55 1.27 -5.25 -19.85
C LYS A 55 2.73 -4.86 -19.71
N ASP A 56 3.08 -3.63 -20.07
CA ASP A 56 4.45 -3.15 -19.97
C ASP A 56 4.91 -3.04 -18.51
N LYS A 57 4.02 -2.60 -17.61
CA LYS A 57 4.29 -2.56 -16.17
C LYS A 57 4.60 -3.95 -15.61
N LEU A 58 3.80 -4.96 -15.95
CA LEU A 58 4.02 -6.34 -15.53
C LEU A 58 5.34 -6.90 -16.07
N LYS A 59 5.76 -6.55 -17.29
CA LYS A 59 7.07 -6.93 -17.83
C LYS A 59 8.22 -6.34 -17.02
N VAL A 60 8.15 -5.04 -16.70
CA VAL A 60 9.18 -4.38 -15.87
C VAL A 60 9.25 -5.01 -14.49
N GLU A 61 8.09 -5.28 -13.87
CA GLU A 61 8.02 -5.96 -12.57
C GLU A 61 8.58 -7.38 -12.64
N PHE A 62 8.30 -8.14 -13.71
CA PHE A 62 8.85 -9.49 -13.89
C PHE A 62 10.38 -9.48 -14.03
N VAL A 63 10.93 -8.59 -14.85
CA VAL A 63 12.39 -8.45 -14.99
C VAL A 63 13.03 -8.03 -13.66
N PHE A 64 12.40 -7.11 -12.94
CA PHE A 64 12.87 -6.68 -11.62
C PHE A 64 12.92 -7.84 -10.62
N GLU A 65 11.83 -8.62 -10.50
CA GLU A 65 11.79 -9.77 -9.60
C GLU A 65 12.80 -10.86 -10.01
N LEU A 66 13.01 -11.08 -11.31
CA LEU A 66 14.04 -12.00 -11.82
C LEU A 66 15.46 -11.53 -11.43
N VAL A 67 15.75 -10.23 -11.58
CA VAL A 67 17.02 -9.65 -11.16
C VAL A 67 17.22 -9.80 -9.65
N LEU A 68 16.18 -9.56 -8.84
CA LEU A 68 16.24 -9.80 -7.40
C LEU A 68 16.43 -11.27 -7.05
N LEU A 69 15.83 -12.19 -7.81
CA LEU A 69 15.99 -13.63 -7.60
C LEU A 69 17.41 -14.09 -7.90
N VAL A 70 18.06 -13.56 -8.94
CA VAL A 70 19.43 -13.92 -9.35
C VAL A 70 20.47 -13.26 -8.44
N LEU A 71 20.31 -11.97 -8.14
CA LEU A 71 21.28 -11.23 -7.33
C LEU A 71 21.07 -11.40 -5.83
N GLY A 72 19.86 -11.74 -5.39
CA GLY A 72 19.48 -11.93 -3.99
C GLY A 72 20.34 -12.94 -3.22
N PRO A 73 20.61 -14.13 -3.76
CA PRO A 73 21.47 -15.11 -3.11
C PRO A 73 22.90 -14.63 -2.88
N LEU A 74 23.43 -13.76 -3.74
CA LEU A 74 24.81 -13.25 -3.63
C LEU A 74 25.05 -12.48 -2.31
N PHE A 75 24.00 -11.96 -1.68
CA PHE A 75 24.08 -11.30 -0.36
C PHE A 75 24.44 -12.23 0.79
N TYR A 76 24.17 -13.53 0.67
CA TYR A 76 24.36 -14.50 1.74
C TYR A 76 25.68 -15.27 1.60
N LEU A 77 26.46 -14.99 0.55
CA LEU A 77 27.69 -15.70 0.26
C LEU A 77 28.94 -15.12 0.95
N ASN A 78 28.86 -13.94 1.58
CA ASN A 78 30.06 -13.25 2.06
C ASN A 78 30.26 -13.33 3.58
N LYS A 79 31.46 -13.78 4.00
CA LYS A 79 31.88 -13.97 5.41
C LYS A 79 32.45 -12.68 6.02
N THR A 80 31.78 -11.56 5.83
CA THR A 80 32.27 -10.23 6.24
C THR A 80 31.71 -9.78 7.59
N SER A 81 32.33 -8.77 8.20
CA SER A 81 31.87 -8.17 9.46
C SER A 81 30.40 -7.72 9.38
N THR A 82 29.69 -7.73 10.52
CA THR A 82 28.27 -7.33 10.62
C THR A 82 28.01 -5.99 9.94
N LEU A 83 28.82 -4.96 10.21
CA LEU A 83 28.61 -3.62 9.64
C LEU A 83 28.77 -3.60 8.11
N PHE A 84 29.71 -4.38 7.56
CA PHE A 84 29.89 -4.47 6.11
C PHE A 84 28.76 -5.24 5.44
N TYR A 85 28.30 -6.35 6.05
CA TYR A 85 27.11 -7.08 5.61
C TYR A 85 25.88 -6.16 5.55
N LEU A 86 25.70 -5.32 6.57
CA LEU A 86 24.60 -4.37 6.68
C LEU A 86 24.69 -3.22 5.67
N PHE A 87 25.89 -2.65 5.49
CA PHE A 87 26.15 -1.62 4.49
C PHE A 87 25.87 -2.13 3.08
N LEU A 88 26.37 -3.33 2.74
CA LEU A 88 26.10 -3.96 1.45
C LEU A 88 24.60 -4.19 1.24
N ARG A 89 23.89 -4.68 2.26
CA ARG A 89 22.46 -4.96 2.14
C ARG A 89 21.63 -3.70 1.88
N VAL A 90 21.87 -2.63 2.63
CA VAL A 90 21.14 -1.36 2.49
C VAL A 90 21.53 -0.64 1.19
N GLY A 91 22.83 -0.51 0.94
CA GLY A 91 23.36 0.19 -0.23
C GLY A 91 23.00 -0.51 -1.54
N PHE A 92 23.21 -1.83 -1.63
CA PHE A 92 22.95 -2.58 -2.86
C PHE A 92 21.46 -2.71 -3.15
N SER A 93 20.59 -2.91 -2.14
CA SER A 93 19.14 -2.92 -2.37
C SER A 93 18.67 -1.59 -2.97
N GLY A 94 19.24 -0.46 -2.52
CA GLY A 94 19.03 0.84 -3.15
C GLY A 94 19.52 0.87 -4.61
N LEU A 95 20.76 0.45 -4.86
CA LEU A 95 21.39 0.49 -6.18
C LEU A 95 20.67 -0.38 -7.22
N VAL A 96 20.22 -1.59 -6.86
CA VAL A 96 19.49 -2.46 -7.78
C VAL A 96 18.07 -1.97 -8.02
N ARG A 97 17.39 -1.42 -7.01
CA ARG A 97 16.01 -0.95 -7.16
C ARG A 97 15.91 0.38 -7.90
N LEU A 98 16.89 1.26 -7.75
CA LEU A 98 16.82 2.63 -8.25
C LEU A 98 16.63 2.72 -9.78
N PRO A 99 17.36 1.94 -10.63
CA PRO A 99 17.14 1.94 -12.07
C PRO A 99 15.71 1.53 -12.46
N PHE A 100 15.16 0.50 -11.81
CA PHE A 100 13.79 0.04 -12.09
C PHE A 100 12.74 1.05 -11.61
N PHE A 101 12.94 1.66 -10.45
CA PHE A 101 12.07 2.75 -9.98
C PHE A 101 12.11 3.93 -10.94
N TYR A 102 13.30 4.33 -11.39
CA TYR A 102 13.45 5.41 -12.36
C TYR A 102 12.78 5.06 -13.71
N ALA A 103 13.05 3.88 -14.25
CA ALA A 103 12.47 3.40 -15.50
C ALA A 103 10.94 3.36 -15.43
N ARG A 104 10.37 2.81 -14.35
CA ARG A 104 8.93 2.82 -14.11
C ARG A 104 8.38 4.24 -14.01
N ARG A 105 9.10 5.17 -13.36
CA ARG A 105 8.59 6.49 -13.01
C ARG A 105 8.72 7.55 -14.09
N PHE A 106 9.72 7.43 -14.96
CA PHE A 106 10.04 8.43 -15.98
C PHE A 106 10.02 7.87 -17.39
N CYS A 107 10.38 6.60 -17.61
CA CYS A 107 10.37 6.03 -18.95
C CYS A 107 8.99 5.45 -19.28
N LEU A 108 8.48 4.57 -18.42
CA LEU A 108 7.23 3.87 -18.65
C LEU A 108 6.01 4.79 -18.57
N THR A 109 5.92 5.62 -17.53
CA THR A 109 4.86 6.64 -17.40
C THR A 109 4.85 7.61 -18.59
N LYS A 110 6.02 8.11 -19.01
CA LYS A 110 6.14 9.00 -20.17
C LYS A 110 5.71 8.31 -21.47
N LYS A 111 6.15 7.07 -21.70
CA LYS A 111 5.71 6.23 -22.85
C LYS A 111 4.19 6.15 -22.92
N HIS A 112 3.54 6.04 -21.75
CA HIS A 112 2.09 5.93 -21.63
C HIS A 112 1.38 7.26 -21.40
N GLY A 113 2.03 8.41 -21.59
CA GLY A 113 1.40 9.73 -21.46
C GLY A 113 0.87 10.06 -20.05
N LEU A 114 1.38 9.38 -19.02
CA LEU A 114 1.03 9.63 -17.62
C LEU A 114 1.89 10.75 -17.04
N LYS A 115 1.30 11.54 -16.15
CA LYS A 115 2.01 12.60 -15.41
C LYS A 115 3.19 12.01 -14.63
N THR A 116 4.35 12.67 -14.74
CA THR A 116 5.58 12.29 -14.04
C THR A 116 5.89 13.28 -12.92
N LYS A 117 6.56 12.82 -11.85
CA LYS A 117 7.07 13.72 -10.81
C LYS A 117 8.22 14.55 -11.37
N THR A 118 8.45 15.73 -10.81
CA THR A 118 9.68 16.48 -11.13
C THR A 118 10.92 15.68 -10.69
N LYS A 119 12.03 15.81 -11.44
CA LYS A 119 13.29 15.13 -11.09
C LYS A 119 13.78 15.53 -9.70
N PHE A 120 13.63 16.80 -9.33
CA PHE A 120 13.97 17.31 -8.01
C PHE A 120 13.12 16.65 -6.91
N ALA A 121 11.80 16.59 -7.07
CA ALA A 121 10.93 15.92 -6.09
C ALA A 121 11.28 14.44 -5.96
N PHE A 122 11.55 13.75 -7.09
CA PHE A 122 12.00 12.37 -7.08
C PHE A 122 13.31 12.20 -6.30
N LEU A 123 14.33 13.01 -6.57
CA LEU A 123 15.62 12.91 -5.89
C LEU A 123 15.51 13.25 -4.40
N LYS A 124 14.82 14.34 -4.05
CA LYS A 124 14.57 14.77 -2.67
C LYS A 124 13.88 13.66 -1.86
N GLN A 125 12.82 13.06 -2.41
CA GLN A 125 12.06 12.02 -1.73
C GLN A 125 12.86 10.71 -1.60
N ASN A 126 13.58 10.28 -2.65
CA ASN A 126 14.38 9.06 -2.59
C ASN A 126 15.57 9.20 -1.63
N PHE A 127 16.30 10.31 -1.72
CA PHE A 127 17.44 10.57 -0.83
C PHE A 127 16.97 10.72 0.62
N GLY A 128 15.90 11.47 0.86
CA GLY A 128 15.28 11.58 2.17
C GLY A 128 14.81 10.25 2.76
N SER A 129 14.15 9.43 1.95
CA SER A 129 13.73 8.07 2.32
C SER A 129 14.94 7.19 2.67
N TYR A 130 16.03 7.30 1.89
CA TYR A 130 17.28 6.59 2.18
C TYR A 130 17.89 7.02 3.53
N LEU A 131 17.99 8.32 3.81
CA LEU A 131 18.50 8.81 5.10
C LEU A 131 17.67 8.32 6.28
N LEU A 132 16.35 8.33 6.15
CA LEU A 132 15.47 7.79 7.19
C LEU A 132 15.58 6.29 7.34
N HIS A 133 15.82 5.56 6.26
CA HIS A 133 16.08 4.13 6.32
C HIS A 133 17.39 3.85 7.06
N VAL A 134 18.46 4.61 6.78
CA VAL A 134 19.73 4.52 7.52
C VAL A 134 19.50 4.85 9.01
N LEU A 135 18.77 5.91 9.33
CA LEU A 135 18.46 6.29 10.72
C LEU A 135 17.67 5.19 11.43
N HIS A 136 16.60 4.68 10.81
CA HIS A 136 15.80 3.57 11.31
C HIS A 136 16.67 2.35 11.58
N TYR A 137 17.51 1.99 10.61
CA TYR A 137 18.34 0.80 10.68
C TYR A 137 19.40 0.92 11.78
N THR A 138 20.05 2.08 11.90
CA THR A 138 20.99 2.38 12.99
C THR A 138 20.30 2.29 14.35
N LEU A 139 19.13 2.90 14.51
CA LEU A 139 18.37 2.84 15.77
C LEU A 139 17.95 1.39 16.11
N PHE A 140 17.50 0.64 15.11
CA PHE A 140 17.12 -0.77 15.24
C PHE A 140 18.31 -1.64 15.67
N VAL A 141 19.44 -1.55 14.97
CA VAL A 141 20.66 -2.34 15.27
C VAL A 141 21.24 -1.97 16.62
N SER A 142 21.35 -0.68 16.93
CA SER A 142 21.85 -0.20 18.22
C SER A 142 20.96 -0.65 19.36
N GLY A 143 19.63 -0.53 19.21
CA GLY A 143 18.67 -1.00 20.20
C GLY A 143 18.76 -2.50 20.45
N LEU A 144 18.77 -3.33 19.39
CA LEU A 144 18.93 -4.78 19.53
C LEU A 144 20.29 -5.18 20.14
N THR A 145 21.36 -4.46 19.81
CA THR A 145 22.69 -4.68 20.38
C THR A 145 22.77 -4.29 21.86
N TYR A 146 22.04 -3.26 22.26
CA TYR A 146 21.90 -2.91 23.67
C TYR A 146 21.09 -3.98 24.42
N LEU A 147 19.95 -4.39 23.87
CA LEU A 147 19.09 -5.42 24.47
C LEU A 147 19.77 -6.79 24.59
N SER A 148 20.71 -7.12 23.70
CA SER A 148 21.46 -8.38 23.77
C SER A 148 22.41 -8.46 24.97
N LYS A 149 22.74 -7.32 25.59
CA LYS A 149 23.57 -7.24 26.80
C LYS A 149 22.76 -7.39 28.10
N LEU A 150 21.43 -7.33 28.03
CA LEU A 150 20.54 -7.48 29.18
C LEU A 150 20.35 -8.96 29.56
N PRO A 151 19.83 -9.26 30.78
CA PRO A 151 19.53 -10.61 31.21
C PRO A 151 18.63 -11.36 30.20
N LYS A 152 18.98 -12.63 29.95
CA LYS A 152 18.37 -13.43 28.87
C LYS A 152 16.93 -13.86 29.15
N GLU A 153 16.51 -13.88 30.41
CA GLU A 153 15.20 -14.36 30.88
C GLU A 153 14.02 -13.63 30.22
N HIS A 154 14.13 -12.29 30.07
CA HIS A 154 13.07 -11.47 29.45
C HIS A 154 13.45 -10.91 28.07
N PHE A 155 14.49 -11.47 27.43
CA PHE A 155 15.04 -10.94 26.19
C PHE A 155 13.97 -10.72 25.10
N HIS A 156 13.09 -11.69 24.87
CA HIS A 156 12.06 -11.61 23.83
C HIS A 156 10.99 -10.55 24.13
N LEU A 157 10.58 -10.39 25.40
CA LEU A 157 9.65 -9.34 25.83
C LEU A 157 10.27 -7.96 25.65
N ASN A 158 11.54 -7.78 26.06
CA ASN A 158 12.26 -6.52 25.88
C ASN A 158 12.38 -6.14 24.40
N VAL A 159 12.66 -7.10 23.52
CA VAL A 159 12.69 -6.88 22.07
C VAL A 159 11.31 -6.51 21.54
N VAL A 160 10.24 -7.20 21.95
CA VAL A 160 8.87 -6.85 21.55
C VAL A 160 8.53 -5.42 21.97
N LEU A 161 8.76 -5.06 23.24
CA LEU A 161 8.46 -3.72 23.75
C LEU A 161 9.23 -2.65 22.99
N PHE A 162 10.53 -2.86 22.75
CA PHE A 162 11.35 -1.94 21.95
C PHE A 162 10.80 -1.76 20.53
N LEU A 163 10.46 -2.85 19.84
CA LEU A 163 10.00 -2.78 18.45
C LEU A 163 8.58 -2.20 18.35
N VAL A 164 7.71 -2.43 19.34
CA VAL A 164 6.39 -1.78 19.43
C VAL A 164 6.53 -0.29 19.72
N ALA A 165 7.40 0.10 20.65
CA ALA A 165 7.70 1.51 20.92
C ALA A 165 8.22 2.22 19.68
N LEU A 166 9.13 1.56 18.93
CA LEU A 166 9.64 2.06 17.65
C LEU A 166 8.53 2.21 16.60
N ALA A 167 7.62 1.23 16.49
CA ALA A 167 6.48 1.31 15.59
C ALA A 167 5.54 2.47 15.94
N LEU A 168 5.25 2.69 17.23
CA LEU A 168 4.44 3.81 17.71
C LEU A 168 5.12 5.16 17.46
N LEU A 169 6.44 5.25 17.66
CA LEU A 169 7.23 6.43 17.31
C LEU A 169 7.04 6.80 15.82
N TYR A 170 7.03 5.82 14.91
CA TYR A 170 6.78 6.09 13.49
C TYR A 170 5.34 6.50 13.17
N VAL A 171 4.35 5.99 13.91
CA VAL A 171 2.98 6.49 13.80
C VAL A 171 2.93 7.98 14.13
N TRP A 172 3.63 8.39 15.18
CA TRP A 172 3.70 9.78 15.62
C TRP A 172 4.52 10.69 14.69
N LEU A 173 5.64 10.20 14.14
CA LEU A 173 6.53 10.97 13.25
C LEU A 173 6.00 11.14 11.82
N ALA A 174 5.03 10.33 11.38
CA ALA A 174 4.59 10.33 9.99
C ALA A 174 4.05 11.69 9.47
N PRO A 175 3.29 12.50 10.23
CA PRO A 175 2.89 13.83 9.78
C PRO A 175 4.09 14.76 9.53
N PHE A 176 5.12 14.68 10.38
CA PHE A 176 6.37 15.44 10.21
C PHE A 176 7.12 14.99 8.95
N TYR A 177 7.23 13.68 8.75
CA TYR A 177 7.77 13.11 7.51
C TYR A 177 7.05 13.66 6.28
N LEU A 178 5.72 13.64 6.29
CA LEU A 178 4.92 14.11 5.16
C LEU A 178 5.15 15.61 4.90
N SER A 179 5.24 16.45 5.93
CA SER A 179 5.54 17.88 5.73
C SER A 179 6.96 18.16 5.23
N LEU A 180 7.93 17.31 5.55
CA LEU A 180 9.32 17.52 5.15
C LEU A 180 9.54 17.22 3.65
N PHE A 181 8.88 16.17 3.16
CA PHE A 181 9.10 15.67 1.80
C PHE A 181 8.03 16.09 0.79
N TYR A 182 6.89 16.58 1.25
CA TYR A 182 5.78 16.94 0.39
C TYR A 182 5.22 18.32 0.71
N LYS A 183 4.87 19.07 -0.33
CA LYS A 183 4.13 20.32 -0.21
C LYS A 183 2.69 20.02 0.17
N THR A 184 2.28 20.50 1.34
CA THR A 184 0.93 20.36 1.86
C THR A 184 0.31 21.73 2.13
N HIS A 185 -0.98 21.89 1.81
CA HIS A 185 -1.79 23.03 2.23
C HIS A 185 -3.14 22.54 2.77
N HIS A 186 -3.92 23.40 3.41
CA HIS A 186 -5.29 23.07 3.79
C HIS A 186 -6.24 23.22 2.59
N LEU A 187 -7.47 22.73 2.72
CA LEU A 187 -8.52 23.06 1.76
C LEU A 187 -8.64 24.59 1.64
N ASN A 188 -8.91 25.11 0.45
CA ASN A 188 -9.04 26.56 0.24
C ASN A 188 -10.51 26.99 0.32
N ASP A 189 -11.38 26.26 -0.39
CA ASP A 189 -12.83 26.51 -0.50
C ASP A 189 -13.54 26.52 0.88
N PRO A 190 -14.14 27.67 1.29
CA PRO A 190 -14.89 27.79 2.54
C PRO A 190 -16.12 26.89 2.65
N GLU A 191 -16.85 26.68 1.55
CA GLU A 191 -18.03 25.82 1.56
C GLU A 191 -17.61 24.36 1.70
N LEU A 192 -16.57 23.94 0.99
CA LEU A 192 -16.00 22.60 1.13
C LEU A 192 -15.55 22.34 2.58
N LYS A 193 -14.89 23.31 3.24
CA LYS A 193 -14.53 23.20 4.66
C LYS A 193 -15.74 22.97 5.55
N LYS A 194 -16.81 23.75 5.34
CA LYS A 194 -18.03 23.66 6.14
C LYS A 194 -18.68 22.27 6.02
N GLU A 195 -18.79 21.74 4.80
CA GLU A 195 -19.34 20.40 4.56
C GLU A 195 -18.45 19.30 5.18
N VAL A 196 -17.13 19.43 5.06
CA VAL A 196 -16.18 18.51 5.69
C VAL A 196 -16.33 18.51 7.22
N ASP A 197 -16.52 19.68 7.83
CA ASP A 197 -16.74 19.80 9.28
C ASP A 197 -18.06 19.15 9.71
N LEU A 198 -19.13 19.34 8.93
CA LEU A 198 -20.43 18.73 9.19
C LEU A 198 -20.35 17.19 9.12
N MET A 199 -19.73 16.65 8.06
CA MET A 199 -19.50 15.20 7.92
C MET A 199 -18.63 14.63 9.04
N GLY A 200 -17.59 15.37 9.45
CA GLY A 200 -16.59 14.92 10.39
C GLY A 200 -16.99 15.01 11.86
N LYS A 201 -18.05 15.78 12.18
CA LYS A 201 -18.47 16.11 13.56
C LYS A 201 -18.60 14.87 14.46
N LYS A 202 -19.30 13.82 13.99
CA LYS A 202 -19.50 12.57 14.77
C LYS A 202 -18.24 11.71 14.89
N LEU A 203 -17.23 11.96 14.06
CA LEU A 203 -15.97 11.21 13.99
C LEU A 203 -14.82 11.90 14.72
N GLY A 204 -15.05 13.12 15.24
CA GLY A 204 -14.02 13.94 15.87
C GLY A 204 -12.92 14.36 14.89
N VAL A 205 -13.28 14.60 13.62
CA VAL A 205 -12.39 15.14 12.58
C VAL A 205 -13.04 16.36 11.95
N SER A 206 -12.22 17.27 11.43
CA SER A 206 -12.65 18.50 10.76
C SER A 206 -11.77 18.78 9.55
N HIS A 207 -12.05 19.86 8.82
CA HIS A 207 -11.21 20.33 7.72
C HIS A 207 -9.76 20.59 8.15
N LYS A 208 -9.50 20.86 9.44
CA LYS A 208 -8.13 21.04 9.99
C LYS A 208 -7.32 19.75 9.93
N ASN A 209 -7.98 18.59 9.93
CA ASN A 209 -7.36 17.28 9.76
C ASN A 209 -7.11 16.93 8.29
N VAL A 210 -7.62 17.73 7.34
CA VAL A 210 -7.49 17.49 5.90
C VAL A 210 -6.38 18.37 5.33
N LYS A 211 -5.39 17.71 4.72
CA LYS A 211 -4.29 18.32 3.96
C LYS A 211 -4.36 17.92 2.50
N VAL A 212 -4.08 18.86 1.61
CA VAL A 212 -3.99 18.66 0.17
C VAL A 212 -2.51 18.63 -0.22
N LEU A 213 -2.11 17.57 -0.92
CA LEU A 213 -0.77 17.33 -1.47
C LEU A 213 -0.73 17.70 -2.95
N SER A 214 0.40 18.26 -3.37
CA SER A 214 0.63 18.56 -4.79
C SER A 214 0.71 17.30 -5.65
N SER A 215 -0.05 17.24 -6.74
CA SER A 215 0.01 16.13 -7.71
C SER A 215 1.36 16.02 -8.42
N ASP A 216 2.13 17.11 -8.50
CA ASP A 216 3.47 17.11 -9.08
C ASP A 216 4.47 16.30 -8.25
N GLU A 217 4.21 16.18 -6.94
CA GLU A 217 5.07 15.45 -6.01
C GLU A 217 4.50 14.07 -5.67
N VAL A 218 3.22 13.82 -5.92
CA VAL A 218 2.51 12.58 -5.55
C VAL A 218 1.62 12.06 -6.68
N THR A 219 2.20 11.68 -7.83
CA THR A 219 1.37 11.26 -8.97
C THR A 219 0.71 9.87 -8.84
N ASP A 220 0.93 9.08 -7.79
CA ASP A 220 0.34 7.71 -7.70
C ASP A 220 -0.74 7.58 -6.61
N MET A 221 -0.80 8.54 -5.68
CA MET A 221 -1.71 8.52 -4.55
C MET A 221 -3.00 9.28 -4.90
N VAL A 222 -4.14 8.73 -4.50
CA VAL A 222 -5.46 9.41 -4.61
C VAL A 222 -5.78 10.12 -3.31
N SER A 223 -5.79 9.35 -2.23
CA SER A 223 -5.91 9.81 -0.87
C SER A 223 -5.19 8.86 0.08
N PHE A 224 -4.95 9.33 1.29
CA PHE A 224 -4.33 8.56 2.36
C PHE A 224 -4.88 9.00 3.71
N THR A 225 -5.28 8.04 4.54
CA THR A 225 -5.71 8.28 5.91
C THR A 225 -4.67 7.75 6.88
N TRP A 226 -4.39 8.51 7.94
CA TRP A 226 -3.37 8.16 8.91
C TRP A 226 -3.78 8.45 10.35
N GLY A 227 -3.33 7.57 11.23
CA GLY A 227 -3.39 7.76 12.67
C GLY A 227 -4.75 7.45 13.27
N PHE A 228 -4.86 7.77 14.55
CA PHE A 228 -6.01 7.43 15.40
C PHE A 228 -6.07 8.38 16.60
N GLY A 229 -7.15 8.29 17.38
CA GLY A 229 -7.38 9.17 18.53
C GLY A 229 -7.45 10.64 18.09
N LYS A 230 -6.64 11.49 18.72
CA LYS A 230 -6.54 12.93 18.41
C LYS A 230 -5.64 13.25 17.21
N SER A 231 -4.79 12.30 16.77
CA SER A 231 -3.87 12.48 15.63
C SER A 231 -4.41 11.75 14.41
N LYS A 232 -5.52 12.25 13.85
CA LYS A 232 -6.11 11.76 12.60
C LYS A 232 -5.80 12.73 11.47
N TRP A 233 -5.33 12.20 10.34
CA TRP A 233 -4.98 13.01 9.18
C TRP A 233 -5.53 12.39 7.90
N VAL A 234 -6.13 13.24 7.07
CA VAL A 234 -6.50 12.92 5.69
C VAL A 234 -5.58 13.70 4.77
N TYR A 235 -4.97 13.00 3.83
CA TYR A 235 -4.17 13.59 2.79
C TYR A 235 -4.84 13.33 1.44
N LEU A 236 -5.20 14.39 0.73
CA LEU A 236 -5.85 14.34 -0.58
C LEU A 236 -4.88 14.79 -1.67
N ASN A 237 -4.98 14.22 -2.86
CA ASN A 237 -4.26 14.72 -4.02
C ASN A 237 -4.98 15.92 -4.64
N ASP A 238 -4.27 17.01 -4.93
CA ASP A 238 -4.85 18.23 -5.52
C ASP A 238 -5.65 17.98 -6.80
N SER A 239 -5.22 17.05 -7.66
CA SER A 239 -5.86 16.78 -8.96
C SER A 239 -7.30 16.32 -8.75
N TYR A 240 -7.55 15.60 -7.67
CA TYR A 240 -8.87 15.05 -7.32
C TYR A 240 -9.75 16.02 -6.55
N VAL A 241 -9.14 16.92 -5.79
CA VAL A 241 -9.86 18.05 -5.19
C VAL A 241 -10.32 19.01 -6.29
N ASN A 242 -9.48 19.22 -7.31
CA ASN A 242 -9.72 20.12 -8.43
C ASN A 242 -10.74 19.59 -9.46
N LEU A 243 -11.18 18.33 -9.34
CA LEU A 243 -12.32 17.82 -10.13
C LEU A 243 -13.66 18.47 -9.73
N GLY A 244 -13.68 19.21 -8.62
CA GLY A 244 -14.84 19.94 -8.14
C GLY A 244 -15.35 19.44 -6.79
N LYS A 245 -16.21 20.26 -6.16
CA LYS A 245 -16.77 20.03 -4.82
C LYS A 245 -17.41 18.63 -4.66
N PRO A 246 -18.24 18.10 -5.59
CA PRO A 246 -18.84 16.77 -5.43
C PRO A 246 -17.80 15.63 -5.36
N SER A 247 -16.79 15.69 -6.22
CA SER A 247 -15.66 14.72 -6.23
C SER A 247 -14.83 14.80 -4.95
N ALA A 248 -14.55 16.02 -4.47
CA ALA A 248 -13.81 16.22 -3.23
C ALA A 248 -14.58 15.69 -2.01
N LEU A 249 -15.89 15.96 -1.94
CA LEU A 249 -16.75 15.50 -0.84
C LEU A 249 -16.89 13.98 -0.81
N SER A 250 -17.12 13.33 -1.96
CA SER A 250 -17.19 11.86 -2.03
C SER A 250 -15.89 11.19 -1.62
N LEU A 251 -14.74 11.74 -2.03
CA LEU A 251 -13.42 11.26 -1.60
C LEU A 251 -13.20 11.43 -0.09
N VAL A 252 -13.62 12.56 0.49
CA VAL A 252 -13.55 12.80 1.94
C VAL A 252 -14.49 11.85 2.69
N ALA A 253 -15.71 11.65 2.20
CA ALA A 253 -16.68 10.74 2.78
C ALA A 253 -16.13 9.30 2.83
N HIS A 254 -15.51 8.83 1.74
CA HIS A 254 -14.78 7.56 1.71
C HIS A 254 -13.62 7.57 2.74
N ALA A 255 -12.80 8.62 2.77
CA ALA A 255 -11.69 8.73 3.74
C ALA A 255 -12.18 8.65 5.20
N PHE A 256 -13.30 9.30 5.52
CA PHE A 256 -13.94 9.27 6.83
C PHE A 256 -14.49 7.89 7.21
N GLY A 257 -14.89 7.10 6.21
CA GLY A 257 -15.21 5.68 6.39
C GLY A 257 -14.07 4.90 7.06
N HIS A 258 -12.81 5.18 6.70
CA HIS A 258 -11.67 4.54 7.35
C HIS A 258 -11.53 4.90 8.84
N PHE A 259 -11.90 6.12 9.22
CA PHE A 259 -11.92 6.50 10.64
C PHE A 259 -13.12 5.90 11.38
N LYS A 260 -14.30 5.88 10.74
CA LYS A 260 -15.51 5.30 11.32
C LYS A 260 -15.31 3.83 11.71
N HIS A 261 -14.60 3.08 10.89
CA HIS A 261 -14.38 1.64 11.08
C HIS A 261 -13.01 1.30 11.70
N HIS A 262 -12.25 2.31 12.12
CA HIS A 262 -10.93 2.17 12.78
C HIS A 262 -9.93 1.34 11.95
N HIS A 263 -9.95 1.46 10.62
CA HIS A 263 -9.11 0.64 9.72
C HIS A 263 -7.62 0.75 10.03
N PHE A 264 -7.13 1.97 10.30
CA PHE A 264 -5.74 2.17 10.69
C PHE A 264 -5.36 1.35 11.93
N VAL A 265 -6.19 1.40 12.98
CA VAL A 265 -5.93 0.68 14.25
C VAL A 265 -5.95 -0.82 14.04
N LYS A 266 -6.93 -1.35 13.30
CA LYS A 266 -7.03 -2.79 13.00
C LYS A 266 -5.81 -3.29 12.22
N VAL A 267 -5.36 -2.56 11.19
CA VAL A 267 -4.12 -2.88 10.47
C VAL A 267 -2.89 -2.75 11.36
N PHE A 268 -2.83 -1.74 12.22
CA PHE A 268 -1.71 -1.55 13.15
C PHE A 268 -1.61 -2.69 14.16
N VAL A 269 -2.73 -3.12 14.75
CA VAL A 269 -2.80 -4.29 15.65
C VAL A 269 -2.36 -5.55 14.91
N LEU A 270 -2.80 -5.78 13.67
CA LEU A 270 -2.34 -6.91 12.86
C LEU A 270 -0.82 -6.87 12.62
N LYS A 271 -0.25 -5.67 12.39
CA LYS A 271 1.21 -5.49 12.25
C LYS A 271 1.96 -5.78 13.55
N VAL A 272 1.43 -5.33 14.70
CA VAL A 272 2.00 -5.61 16.03
C VAL A 272 1.91 -7.10 16.35
N LEU A 273 0.78 -7.74 16.09
CA LEU A 273 0.63 -9.19 16.26
C LEU A 273 1.64 -9.97 15.41
N LYS A 274 1.78 -9.61 14.12
CA LYS A 274 2.82 -10.16 13.25
C LYS A 274 4.23 -9.92 13.79
N LEU A 275 4.49 -8.77 14.40
CA LEU A 275 5.80 -8.50 14.98
C LEU A 275 6.06 -9.41 16.19
N VAL A 276 5.09 -9.52 17.10
CA VAL A 276 5.18 -10.35 18.31
C VAL A 276 5.39 -11.81 17.92
N LEU A 277 4.52 -12.38 17.09
CA LEU A 277 4.63 -13.78 16.66
C LEU A 277 5.98 -14.07 15.97
N PHE A 278 6.49 -13.12 15.19
CA PHE A 278 7.81 -13.25 14.56
C PHE A 278 8.94 -13.30 15.60
N VAL A 279 8.92 -12.44 16.62
CA VAL A 279 9.94 -12.42 17.68
C VAL A 279 9.89 -13.69 18.52
N PHE A 280 8.69 -14.19 18.84
CA PHE A 280 8.53 -15.46 19.56
C PHE A 280 9.00 -16.66 18.73
N ALA A 281 8.68 -16.70 17.44
CA ALA A 281 9.21 -17.72 16.54
C ALA A 281 10.74 -17.64 16.48
N PHE A 282 11.30 -16.44 16.28
CA PHE A 282 12.75 -16.24 16.29
C PHE A 282 13.40 -16.71 17.60
N GLN A 283 12.79 -16.40 18.75
CA GLN A 283 13.26 -16.83 20.06
C GLN A 283 13.40 -18.36 20.15
N HIS A 284 12.48 -19.11 19.55
CA HIS A 284 12.54 -20.57 19.49
C HIS A 284 13.68 -21.05 18.57
N PHE A 285 13.84 -20.46 17.38
CA PHE A 285 14.82 -20.92 16.38
C PHE A 285 16.23 -20.34 16.54
N LYS A 286 16.44 -19.28 17.34
CA LYS A 286 17.73 -18.57 17.42
C LYS A 286 18.89 -19.45 17.91
N GLY A 287 18.59 -20.53 18.64
CA GLY A 287 19.57 -21.51 19.13
C GLY A 287 19.97 -22.58 18.12
N HIS A 288 19.21 -22.77 17.03
CA HIS A 288 19.48 -23.79 16.03
C HIS A 288 20.65 -23.39 15.12
N ASN A 289 21.88 -23.70 15.53
CA ASN A 289 23.08 -23.34 14.81
C ASN A 289 23.13 -23.86 13.36
N ASN A 290 22.52 -25.02 13.08
CA ASN A 290 22.46 -25.56 11.71
C ASN A 290 21.73 -24.63 10.75
N LEU A 291 20.63 -23.99 11.19
CA LEU A 291 19.91 -23.00 10.40
C LEU A 291 20.85 -21.87 9.96
N PHE A 292 21.61 -21.28 10.88
CA PHE A 292 22.51 -20.17 10.57
C PHE A 292 23.77 -20.61 9.82
N LYS A 293 24.26 -21.84 10.06
CA LYS A 293 25.37 -22.43 9.31
C LYS A 293 25.01 -22.59 7.83
N SER A 294 23.81 -23.06 7.50
CA SER A 294 23.33 -23.23 6.11
C SER A 294 23.31 -21.94 5.29
N PHE A 295 23.25 -20.78 5.96
CA PHE A 295 23.29 -19.45 5.31
C PHE A 295 24.64 -18.74 5.50
N GLY A 296 25.68 -19.43 5.98
CA GLY A 296 27.02 -18.85 6.17
C GLY A 296 27.12 -17.83 7.31
N THR A 297 26.07 -17.63 8.11
CA THR A 297 26.00 -16.57 9.14
C THR A 297 26.39 -17.05 10.54
N HIS A 298 26.92 -18.26 10.67
CA HIS A 298 27.30 -18.87 11.94
C HIS A 298 28.49 -18.20 12.64
N SER A 299 29.42 -17.61 11.87
CA SER A 299 30.62 -16.93 12.39
C SER A 299 30.32 -15.52 12.92
N VAL A 300 29.15 -14.97 12.61
CA VAL A 300 28.74 -13.63 13.06
C VAL A 300 27.79 -13.81 14.24
N SER A 301 28.32 -13.71 15.46
CA SER A 301 27.54 -13.86 16.70
C SER A 301 26.57 -12.70 16.97
N ALA A 302 26.49 -11.71 16.09
CA ALA A 302 25.57 -10.60 16.21
C ALA A 302 24.12 -11.09 16.05
N LEU A 303 23.34 -10.96 17.13
CA LEU A 303 21.90 -11.19 17.19
C LEU A 303 21.14 -10.66 15.96
N VAL A 304 21.54 -9.47 15.47
CA VAL A 304 20.97 -8.81 14.29
C VAL A 304 21.07 -9.70 13.04
N VAL A 305 22.23 -10.30 12.79
CA VAL A 305 22.43 -11.15 11.61
C VAL A 305 21.60 -12.43 11.70
N ARG A 306 21.47 -13.01 12.90
CA ARG A 306 20.57 -14.15 13.12
C ARG A 306 19.10 -13.77 12.88
N LEU A 307 18.64 -12.65 13.42
CA LEU A 307 17.28 -12.16 13.20
C LEU A 307 17.00 -11.93 11.71
N GLU A 308 17.92 -11.29 11.01
CA GLU A 308 17.80 -11.04 9.58
C GLU A 308 17.82 -12.32 8.74
N THR A 309 18.69 -13.28 9.07
CA THR A 309 18.71 -14.60 8.43
C THR A 309 17.37 -15.29 8.63
N PHE A 310 16.85 -15.30 9.85
CA PHE A 310 15.54 -15.88 10.16
C PHE A 310 14.40 -15.19 9.40
N ALA A 311 14.43 -13.86 9.29
CA ALA A 311 13.46 -13.09 8.51
C ALA A 311 13.43 -13.47 7.03
N VAL A 312 14.57 -13.91 6.48
CA VAL A 312 14.68 -14.35 5.08
C VAL A 312 14.02 -15.71 4.91
N VAL A 313 14.33 -16.67 5.78
CA VAL A 313 13.81 -18.05 5.75
C VAL A 313 12.31 -18.12 6.06
N ALA A 314 11.79 -17.17 6.83
CA ALA A 314 10.37 -17.06 7.17
C ALA A 314 9.48 -16.60 5.99
N LEU A 315 9.66 -17.17 4.79
CA LEU A 315 8.94 -16.80 3.56
C LEU A 315 7.44 -17.09 3.67
N LEU A 316 7.05 -18.29 4.11
CA LEU A 316 5.65 -18.68 4.27
C LEU A 316 4.93 -17.77 5.30
N TYR A 317 5.63 -17.44 6.38
CA TYR A 317 5.17 -16.49 7.39
C TYR A 317 4.89 -15.10 6.79
N LYS A 318 5.84 -14.57 6.02
CA LYS A 318 5.68 -13.26 5.35
C LYS A 318 4.53 -13.28 4.35
N LEU A 319 4.41 -14.34 3.56
CA LEU A 319 3.35 -14.50 2.57
C LEU A 319 1.97 -14.57 3.23
N PHE A 320 1.82 -15.37 4.28
CA PHE A 320 0.56 -15.50 5.03
C PHE A 320 0.05 -14.13 5.51
N PHE A 321 0.88 -13.38 6.23
CA PHE A 321 0.48 -12.06 6.74
C PHE A 321 0.33 -11.01 5.64
N TYR A 322 1.04 -11.14 4.52
CA TYR A 322 0.88 -10.26 3.36
C TYR A 322 -0.50 -10.43 2.73
N VAL A 323 -0.91 -11.68 2.47
CA VAL A 323 -2.24 -12.02 1.93
C VAL A 323 -3.33 -11.62 2.91
N LEU A 324 -3.19 -11.96 4.19
CA LEU A 324 -4.17 -11.60 5.23
C LEU A 324 -4.40 -10.08 5.28
N LYS A 325 -3.33 -9.29 5.21
CA LYS A 325 -3.42 -7.82 5.15
C LYS A 325 -4.14 -7.36 3.87
N ASN A 326 -3.82 -7.91 2.70
CA ASN A 326 -4.43 -7.50 1.43
C ASN A 326 -5.93 -7.78 1.41
N VAL A 327 -6.35 -8.98 1.82
CA VAL A 327 -7.78 -9.35 1.96
C VAL A 327 -8.49 -8.39 2.93
N TYR A 328 -7.88 -8.10 4.07
CA TYR A 328 -8.44 -7.14 5.02
C TYR A 328 -8.56 -5.73 4.43
N CYS A 329 -7.56 -5.27 3.65
CA CYS A 329 -7.63 -3.98 2.98
C CYS A 329 -8.79 -3.91 1.96
N HIS A 330 -9.09 -4.99 1.24
CA HIS A 330 -10.25 -5.03 0.34
C HIS A 330 -11.57 -4.83 1.11
N PHE A 331 -11.74 -5.57 2.22
CA PHE A 331 -12.88 -5.41 3.10
C PHE A 331 -13.00 -3.97 3.62
N ALA A 332 -11.89 -3.38 4.04
CA ALA A 332 -11.83 -2.00 4.52
C ALA A 332 -12.21 -0.97 3.44
N GLU A 333 -11.80 -1.16 2.19
CA GLU A 333 -12.21 -0.28 1.08
C GLU A 333 -13.73 -0.38 0.84
N PHE A 334 -14.32 -1.58 0.91
CA PHE A 334 -15.78 -1.74 0.81
C PHE A 334 -16.53 -1.09 1.98
N GLU A 335 -16.06 -1.25 3.23
CA GLU A 335 -16.65 -0.54 4.37
C GLU A 335 -16.59 0.98 4.20
N ALA A 336 -15.48 1.50 3.68
CA ALA A 336 -15.30 2.93 3.42
C ALA A 336 -16.20 3.44 2.29
N ASP A 337 -16.33 2.70 1.19
CA ASP A 337 -17.24 3.03 0.09
C ASP A 337 -18.71 3.03 0.57
N ARG A 338 -19.12 2.03 1.37
CA ARG A 338 -20.46 2.00 1.97
C ARG A 338 -20.72 3.15 2.94
N HIS A 339 -19.69 3.61 3.65
CA HIS A 339 -19.81 4.78 4.51
C HIS A 339 -20.12 6.04 3.71
N ALA A 340 -19.45 6.23 2.56
CA ALA A 340 -19.73 7.35 1.67
C ALA A 340 -21.15 7.32 1.10
N VAL A 341 -21.67 6.13 0.76
CA VAL A 341 -23.08 5.95 0.36
C VAL A 341 -24.03 6.39 1.47
N LYS A 342 -23.77 6.00 2.72
CA LYS A 342 -24.58 6.41 3.88
C LYS A 342 -24.57 7.92 4.13
N LEU A 343 -23.53 8.63 3.67
CA LEU A 343 -23.44 10.08 3.73
C LEU A 343 -24.06 10.77 2.50
N GLY A 344 -24.65 10.02 1.57
CA GLY A 344 -25.32 10.58 0.39
C GLY A 344 -24.39 10.87 -0.79
N HIS A 345 -23.20 10.28 -0.83
CA HIS A 345 -22.19 10.54 -1.87
C HIS A 345 -21.93 9.35 -2.82
N GLY A 346 -22.91 8.45 -2.97
CA GLY A 346 -22.74 7.20 -3.72
C GLY A 346 -22.47 7.42 -5.22
N ASP A 347 -23.29 8.23 -5.88
CA ASP A 347 -23.19 8.46 -7.33
C ASP A 347 -21.94 9.29 -7.67
N GLU A 348 -21.62 10.29 -6.87
CA GLU A 348 -20.38 11.06 -6.98
C GLU A 348 -19.16 10.16 -6.82
N LEU A 349 -19.19 9.23 -5.87
CA LEU A 349 -18.08 8.30 -5.62
C LEU A 349 -17.87 7.34 -6.80
N VAL A 350 -18.94 6.85 -7.41
CA VAL A 350 -18.86 6.01 -8.61
C VAL A 350 -18.22 6.76 -9.77
N ASN A 351 -18.68 7.99 -10.04
CA ASN A 351 -18.11 8.84 -11.08
C ASN A 351 -16.65 9.20 -10.79
N PHE A 352 -16.34 9.47 -9.52
CA PHE A 352 -15.00 9.72 -9.04
C PHE A 352 -14.08 8.54 -9.33
N TRP A 353 -14.43 7.32 -8.91
CA TRP A 353 -13.58 6.15 -9.15
C TRP A 353 -13.41 5.81 -10.63
N ALA A 354 -14.47 5.94 -11.43
CA ALA A 354 -14.37 5.77 -12.88
C ALA A 354 -13.38 6.76 -13.50
N THR A 355 -13.35 8.01 -13.02
CA THR A 355 -12.42 9.05 -13.44
C THR A 355 -10.98 8.72 -13.01
N VAL A 356 -10.77 8.39 -11.73
CA VAL A 356 -9.45 8.02 -11.19
C VAL A 356 -8.83 6.86 -11.96
N TYR A 357 -9.58 5.79 -12.16
CA TYR A 357 -9.08 4.59 -12.83
C TYR A 357 -8.73 4.86 -14.30
N ARG A 358 -9.51 5.70 -14.99
CA ARG A 358 -9.23 6.15 -16.35
C ARG A 358 -7.95 6.97 -16.41
N GLU A 359 -7.80 7.99 -15.56
CA GLU A 359 -6.63 8.87 -15.55
C GLU A 359 -5.35 8.15 -15.14
N LYS A 360 -5.44 7.21 -14.19
CA LYS A 360 -4.28 6.42 -13.73
C LYS A 360 -3.95 5.25 -14.63
N LYS A 361 -4.81 4.93 -15.61
CA LYS A 361 -4.73 3.70 -16.40
C LYS A 361 -4.56 2.47 -15.50
N TRP A 362 -5.30 2.44 -14.39
CA TRP A 362 -5.29 1.27 -13.53
C TRP A 362 -6.06 0.15 -14.20
N PHE A 363 -5.51 -1.07 -14.17
CA PHE A 363 -6.16 -2.20 -14.80
C PHE A 363 -7.48 -2.54 -14.08
N PHE A 364 -8.54 -2.77 -14.86
CA PHE A 364 -9.91 -2.82 -14.37
C PHE A 364 -10.36 -4.25 -14.05
N ASN A 365 -9.80 -5.24 -14.74
CA ASN A 365 -10.30 -6.60 -14.76
C ASN A 365 -9.26 -7.59 -14.21
N VAL A 366 -8.94 -7.40 -12.94
CA VAL A 366 -7.88 -8.11 -12.22
C VAL A 366 -8.23 -9.60 -12.07
N ASP A 367 -7.26 -10.51 -12.26
CA ASP A 367 -7.49 -11.94 -12.02
C ASP A 367 -7.95 -12.18 -10.55
N PRO A 368 -9.00 -12.99 -10.32
CA PRO A 368 -9.57 -13.18 -8.99
C PRO A 368 -8.64 -13.75 -7.92
N LEU A 369 -7.56 -14.44 -8.31
CA LEU A 369 -6.53 -14.85 -7.36
C LEU A 369 -5.49 -13.75 -7.21
N TYR A 370 -5.10 -13.09 -8.31
CA TYR A 370 -4.12 -12.02 -8.28
C TYR A 370 -4.56 -10.85 -7.40
N GLY A 371 -5.82 -10.40 -7.51
CA GLY A 371 -6.35 -9.24 -6.79
C GLY A 371 -6.18 -9.34 -5.27
N PRO A 372 -6.81 -10.30 -4.59
CA PRO A 372 -6.69 -10.45 -3.13
C PRO A 372 -5.28 -10.80 -2.67
N LEU A 373 -4.47 -11.46 -3.51
CA LEU A 373 -3.12 -11.87 -3.14
C LEU A 373 -2.10 -10.73 -3.24
N PHE A 374 -2.20 -9.83 -4.23
CA PHE A 374 -1.16 -8.84 -4.53
C PHE A 374 -1.62 -7.39 -4.55
N ASN A 375 -2.91 -7.12 -4.72
CA ASN A 375 -3.43 -5.76 -4.71
C ASN A 375 -3.98 -5.41 -3.33
N GLU A 376 -3.63 -4.23 -2.83
CA GLU A 376 -4.19 -3.73 -1.57
C GLU A 376 -5.61 -3.18 -1.74
N ARG A 377 -6.05 -2.98 -2.99
CA ARG A 377 -7.35 -2.40 -3.32
C ARG A 377 -8.14 -3.34 -4.23
N PRO A 378 -9.48 -3.41 -4.07
CA PRO A 378 -10.35 -4.07 -5.04
C PRO A 378 -10.31 -3.38 -6.39
N SER A 379 -10.66 -4.11 -7.44
CA SER A 379 -10.81 -3.59 -8.80
C SER A 379 -11.94 -2.56 -8.89
N LEU A 380 -11.95 -1.73 -9.94
CA LEU A 380 -13.04 -0.74 -10.12
C LEU A 380 -14.41 -1.43 -10.16
N PHE A 381 -14.52 -2.55 -10.87
CA PHE A 381 -15.78 -3.27 -11.00
C PHE A 381 -16.33 -3.63 -9.61
N GLU A 382 -15.48 -4.23 -8.78
CA GLU A 382 -15.84 -4.65 -7.42
C GLU A 382 -16.28 -3.47 -6.55
N ARG A 383 -15.62 -2.31 -6.68
CA ARG A 383 -15.97 -1.10 -5.93
C ARG A 383 -17.29 -0.48 -6.37
N VAL A 384 -17.51 -0.34 -7.68
CA VAL A 384 -18.77 0.21 -8.21
C VAL A 384 -19.93 -0.72 -7.88
N TYR A 385 -19.73 -2.03 -7.98
CA TYR A 385 -20.72 -3.01 -7.55
C TYR A 385 -21.05 -2.85 -6.07
N ALA A 386 -20.04 -2.77 -5.19
CA ALA A 386 -20.26 -2.60 -3.75
C ALA A 386 -20.96 -1.28 -3.38
N VAL A 387 -20.75 -0.21 -4.16
CA VAL A 387 -21.49 1.04 -3.99
C VAL A 387 -22.97 0.84 -4.34
N TYR A 388 -23.28 0.25 -5.50
CA TYR A 388 -24.67 -0.01 -5.88
C TYR A 388 -25.37 -0.99 -4.93
N ASP A 389 -24.69 -2.05 -4.51
CA ASP A 389 -25.21 -2.99 -3.52
C ASP A 389 -25.63 -2.29 -2.23
N ALA A 390 -24.84 -1.31 -1.79
CA ALA A 390 -25.15 -0.54 -0.58
C ALA A 390 -26.23 0.53 -0.73
N THR A 391 -26.68 0.81 -1.97
CA THR A 391 -27.85 1.67 -2.22
C THR A 391 -29.18 0.90 -2.11
N VAL A 392 -29.13 -0.43 -2.19
CA VAL A 392 -30.32 -1.28 -2.03
C VAL A 392 -30.56 -1.51 -0.53
N PRO A 393 -31.80 -1.35 -0.02
CA PRO A 393 -32.12 -1.73 1.35
C PRO A 393 -31.74 -3.18 1.59
N ALA A 394 -31.05 -3.48 2.69
CA ALA A 394 -30.70 -4.86 3.03
C ALA A 394 -31.97 -5.72 2.99
N LYS A 395 -31.94 -6.80 2.20
CA LYS A 395 -33.03 -7.79 2.26
C LYS A 395 -33.16 -8.23 3.73
N PRO A 396 -34.38 -8.27 4.29
CA PRO A 396 -34.56 -8.81 5.62
C PRO A 396 -33.90 -10.19 5.65
N ALA A 397 -33.08 -10.43 6.66
CA ALA A 397 -32.47 -11.74 6.86
C ALA A 397 -33.61 -12.75 6.99
N SER A 398 -33.68 -13.67 6.03
CA SER A 398 -34.66 -14.76 5.99
C SER A 398 -34.38 -15.80 7.07
#